data_AF-B7PY27-F1
#
_entry.id   AF-B7PY27-F1
#
_cell.length_a   1.000
_cell.length_b   1.000
_cell.length_c   1.000
_cell.angle_alpha   90.00
_cell.angle_beta   90.00
_cell.angle_gamma   90.00
#
_symmetry.space_group_name_H-M   'P 1'
#
loop_
_entity.id
_entity.type
_entity.pdbx_description
1 polymer ?
#
loop_
_entity_poly.entity_id
_entity_poly.type
_entity_poly.pdbx_seq_one_letter_code
_entity_poly.pdbx_strand_id
1 'polypeptide(L)'
;MLFQGTFLMTQAAVRDMLSGGVTEGVVVNIASLAAKTGSRGLCSYVASKAGIVGLTKTVALDLADKGIRCNVVLPGFTDTPVTRFLTEQEKQGILAQIPLARSALPREVAEVVAFLCSPESSYMTGAAVDGCSLRERLAVVTGGGGNVGKAICDVLAERGAHVIVADIDLAKAEAVLTTLPAVRDGQRHVAMQVDIADSTSVQNLFSSLKQVHGSPVSVLVNCAAIFGSGTSILDTSEESFNRVVDVNLKGTFLMTQAAARDMLAGEVTQGVVVNISSLVAKTGFKGRYGYVASKAGIVGLTKTVALDLADKGIRCNAVLPGMIHSPVPRVSEFFTKERRQKMLSWLPLGRFAQPREVADVVAFLCSPESSYMTGTAIEVAGGSSS
;
A
#
# COMPACT_ATOMS: atom_id res chain seq x y z
N MET A 1 28.89 19.19 -8.76
CA MET A 1 28.22 19.74 -9.96
C MET A 1 26.76 19.32 -10.08
N LEU A 2 26.40 18.02 -10.01
CA LEU A 2 25.01 17.55 -10.21
C LEU A 2 23.97 18.20 -9.27
N PHE A 3 24.24 18.26 -7.97
CA PHE A 3 23.33 18.91 -7.01
C PHE A 3 23.12 20.40 -7.31
N GLN A 4 24.20 21.15 -7.49
CA GLN A 4 24.15 22.59 -7.75
C GLN A 4 23.40 22.91 -9.06
N GLY A 5 23.61 22.13 -10.12
CA GLY A 5 22.85 22.29 -11.36
C GLY A 5 21.35 22.03 -11.17
N THR A 6 21.00 20.98 -10.42
CA THR A 6 19.59 20.66 -10.09
C THR A 6 18.94 21.78 -9.27
N PHE A 7 19.67 22.34 -8.30
CA PHE A 7 19.21 23.50 -7.52
C PHE A 7 18.93 24.72 -8.40
N LEU A 8 19.87 25.11 -9.25
CA LEU A 8 19.72 26.29 -10.12
C LEU A 8 18.57 26.12 -11.12
N MET A 9 18.43 24.94 -11.72
CA MET A 9 17.34 24.66 -12.66
C MET A 9 15.97 24.61 -11.96
N THR A 10 15.90 23.99 -10.78
CA THR A 10 14.66 23.99 -9.97
C THR A 10 14.28 25.43 -9.61
N GLN A 11 15.23 26.24 -9.15
CA GLN A 11 14.99 27.64 -8.82
C GLN A 11 14.49 28.45 -10.02
N ALA A 12 15.10 28.28 -11.20
CA ALA A 12 14.69 28.98 -12.40
C ALA A 12 13.27 28.56 -12.85
N ALA A 13 13.00 27.25 -12.91
CA ALA A 13 11.69 26.73 -13.31
C ALA A 13 10.57 27.17 -12.37
N VAL A 14 10.81 27.15 -11.05
CA VAL A 14 9.84 27.62 -10.06
C VAL A 14 9.55 29.11 -10.20
N ARG A 15 10.59 29.93 -10.42
CA ARG A 15 10.39 31.37 -10.66
C ARG A 15 9.54 31.63 -11.89
N ASP A 16 9.81 30.90 -12.97
CA ASP A 16 9.06 31.00 -14.22
C ASP A 16 7.58 30.62 -14.01
N MET A 17 7.30 29.45 -13.40
CA MET A 17 5.94 28.98 -13.08
C MET A 17 5.16 30.00 -12.24
N LEU A 18 5.78 30.54 -11.18
CA LEU A 18 5.13 31.52 -10.31
C LEU A 18 4.87 32.85 -11.03
N SER A 19 5.82 33.32 -11.85
CA SER A 19 5.65 34.56 -12.62
C SER A 19 4.61 34.42 -13.75
N GLY A 20 4.48 33.21 -14.31
CA GLY A 20 3.49 32.88 -15.32
C GLY A 20 2.10 32.55 -14.77
N GLY A 21 1.90 32.58 -13.45
CA GLY A 21 0.59 32.31 -12.83
C GLY A 21 0.15 30.85 -12.88
N VAL A 22 1.08 29.89 -12.96
CA VAL A 22 0.78 28.46 -12.98
C VAL A 22 0.17 28.05 -11.63
N THR A 23 -1.03 27.44 -11.66
CA THR A 23 -1.76 26.98 -10.46
C THR A 23 -1.67 25.49 -10.20
N GLU A 24 -1.18 24.70 -11.18
CA GLU A 24 -0.96 23.26 -11.09
C GLU A 24 0.40 22.89 -11.71
N GLY A 25 1.48 23.32 -11.05
CA GLY A 25 2.85 23.08 -11.54
C GLY A 25 3.42 21.76 -11.04
N VAL A 26 4.38 21.19 -11.79
CA VAL A 26 5.13 20.01 -11.35
C VAL A 26 6.61 20.15 -11.65
N VAL A 27 7.44 19.88 -10.65
CA VAL A 27 8.88 19.67 -10.76
C VAL A 27 9.20 18.21 -10.43
N VAL A 28 9.93 17.53 -11.31
CA VAL A 28 10.42 16.17 -11.05
C VAL A 28 11.94 16.15 -11.17
N ASN A 29 12.60 15.95 -10.04
CA ASN A 29 14.05 15.77 -9.97
C ASN A 29 14.43 14.31 -10.17
N ILE A 30 15.64 14.05 -10.68
CA ILE A 30 16.18 12.68 -10.81
C ILE A 30 17.40 12.52 -9.91
N ALA A 31 17.25 11.74 -8.85
CA ALA A 31 18.35 11.33 -8.00
C ALA A 31 18.79 9.90 -8.34
N SER A 32 18.94 9.02 -7.36
CA SER A 32 19.41 7.65 -7.53
C SER A 32 19.13 6.86 -6.27
N LEU A 33 18.83 5.56 -6.41
CA LEU A 33 18.66 4.66 -5.26
C LEU A 33 19.86 4.70 -4.30
N ALA A 34 21.07 4.93 -4.83
CA ALA A 34 22.30 5.07 -4.05
C ALA A 34 22.24 6.19 -2.99
N ALA A 35 21.36 7.19 -3.16
CA ALA A 35 21.12 8.23 -2.16
C ALA A 35 20.48 7.69 -0.86
N LYS A 36 19.72 6.60 -0.94
CA LYS A 36 19.10 5.91 0.21
C LYS A 36 20.01 4.83 0.77
N THR A 37 20.64 4.04 -0.10
CA THR A 37 21.35 2.81 0.28
C THR A 37 22.84 3.00 0.52
N GLY A 38 23.41 4.11 0.06
CA GLY A 38 24.85 4.24 -0.11
C GLY A 38 25.39 3.39 -1.26
N SER A 39 26.63 3.63 -1.65
CA SER A 39 27.35 2.84 -2.65
C SER A 39 28.86 2.97 -2.44
N ARG A 40 29.56 1.83 -2.39
CA ARG A 40 31.02 1.80 -2.19
C ARG A 40 31.72 2.51 -3.34
N GLY A 41 32.72 3.33 -3.00
CA GLY A 41 33.51 4.08 -4.00
C GLY A 41 32.82 5.32 -4.60
N LEU A 42 31.55 5.57 -4.28
CA LEU A 42 30.75 6.66 -4.88
C LEU A 42 30.32 7.74 -3.87
N CYS A 43 31.15 8.02 -2.86
CA CYS A 43 30.80 8.94 -1.76
C CYS A 43 30.29 10.31 -2.23
N SER A 44 31.02 10.98 -3.14
CA SER A 44 30.64 12.29 -3.66
C SER A 44 29.35 12.26 -4.50
N TYR A 45 29.12 11.17 -5.25
CA TYR A 45 27.90 10.95 -6.00
C TYR A 45 26.70 10.71 -5.08
N VAL A 46 26.86 9.84 -4.07
CA VAL A 46 25.83 9.56 -3.05
C VAL A 46 25.47 10.84 -2.31
N ALA A 47 26.45 11.61 -1.84
CA ALA A 47 26.20 12.89 -1.17
C ALA A 47 25.43 13.87 -2.07
N SER A 48 25.82 13.98 -3.34
CA SER A 48 25.11 14.84 -4.31
C SER A 48 23.68 14.37 -4.54
N LYS A 49 23.43 13.06 -4.66
CA LYS A 49 22.10 12.50 -4.93
C LYS A 49 21.19 12.57 -3.70
N ALA A 50 21.74 12.37 -2.50
CA ALA A 50 21.04 12.63 -1.24
C ALA A 50 20.68 14.10 -1.08
N GLY A 51 21.57 15.02 -1.47
CA GLY A 51 21.28 16.46 -1.53
C GLY A 51 20.06 16.77 -2.39
N ILE A 52 19.93 16.16 -3.58
CA ILE A 52 18.77 16.35 -4.46
C ILE A 52 17.47 15.89 -3.78
N VAL A 53 17.50 14.81 -3.01
CA VAL A 53 16.34 14.34 -2.23
C VAL A 53 15.97 15.37 -1.16
N GLY A 54 16.94 15.90 -0.41
CA GLY A 54 16.72 16.93 0.60
C GLY A 54 16.16 18.24 0.00
N LEU A 55 16.73 18.68 -1.12
CA LEU A 55 16.25 19.83 -1.88
C LEU A 55 14.80 19.65 -2.31
N THR A 56 14.47 18.51 -2.91
CA THR A 56 13.12 18.21 -3.40
C THR A 56 12.09 18.31 -2.28
N LYS A 57 12.39 17.72 -1.11
CA LYS A 57 11.50 17.78 0.06
C LYS A 57 11.28 19.21 0.55
N THR A 58 12.34 20.03 0.54
CA THR A 58 12.27 21.42 0.99
C THR A 58 11.45 22.27 0.01
N VAL A 59 11.73 22.17 -1.29
CA VAL A 59 11.01 22.88 -2.35
C VAL A 59 9.53 22.46 -2.39
N ALA A 60 9.22 21.20 -2.14
CA ALA A 60 7.85 20.71 -2.05
C ALA A 60 7.05 21.41 -0.94
N LEU A 61 7.67 21.63 0.23
CA LEU A 61 7.03 22.32 1.35
C LEU A 61 6.82 23.82 1.04
N ASP A 62 7.81 24.46 0.40
CA ASP A 62 7.78 25.89 0.07
C ASP A 62 6.73 26.28 -0.99
N LEU A 63 6.24 25.30 -1.76
CA LEU A 63 5.41 25.55 -2.94
C LEU A 63 4.04 24.87 -2.92
N ALA A 64 3.76 24.03 -1.92
CA ALA A 64 2.51 23.27 -1.86
C ALA A 64 1.27 24.20 -1.81
N ASP A 65 1.34 25.30 -1.07
CA ASP A 65 0.28 26.32 -0.97
C ASP A 65 0.09 27.13 -2.27
N LYS A 66 1.07 27.07 -3.17
CA LYS A 66 1.05 27.71 -4.50
C LYS A 66 0.61 26.77 -5.62
N GLY A 67 0.21 25.54 -5.29
CA GLY A 67 -0.24 24.55 -6.27
C GLY A 67 0.88 23.95 -7.12
N ILE A 68 2.15 24.07 -6.71
CA ILE A 68 3.28 23.47 -7.43
C ILE A 68 3.80 22.27 -6.62
N ARG A 69 3.81 21.10 -7.24
CA ARG A 69 4.30 19.84 -6.66
C ARG A 69 5.76 19.64 -7.03
N CYS A 70 6.57 19.13 -6.10
CA CYS A 70 7.97 18.82 -6.38
C CYS A 70 8.31 17.41 -5.89
N ASN A 71 8.64 16.49 -6.79
CA ASN A 71 8.96 15.10 -6.46
C ASN A 71 10.34 14.70 -6.99
N VAL A 72 10.86 13.57 -6.54
CA VAL A 72 12.14 13.02 -7.00
C VAL A 72 12.00 11.55 -7.35
N VAL A 73 12.55 11.14 -8.49
CA VAL A 73 12.66 9.72 -8.86
C VAL A 73 14.04 9.20 -8.48
N LEU A 74 14.10 7.97 -7.98
CA LEU A 74 15.32 7.29 -7.53
C LEU A 74 15.60 6.03 -8.36
N PRO A 75 16.06 6.16 -9.61
CA PRO A 75 16.37 4.99 -10.42
C PRO A 75 17.47 4.14 -9.78
N GLY A 76 17.31 2.82 -9.87
CA GLY A 76 18.38 1.85 -9.70
C GLY A 76 19.26 1.79 -10.95
N PHE A 77 20.02 0.71 -11.11
CA PHE A 77 20.85 0.52 -12.31
C PHE A 77 19.96 0.45 -13.56
N THR A 78 20.13 1.41 -14.47
CA THR A 78 19.28 1.62 -15.65
C THR A 78 20.12 1.54 -16.91
N ASP A 79 19.70 0.74 -17.89
CA ASP A 79 20.41 0.55 -19.15
C ASP A 79 20.36 1.83 -19.98
N THR A 80 21.45 2.60 -19.93
CA THR A 80 21.61 3.87 -20.62
C THR A 80 22.94 3.85 -21.36
N PRO A 81 23.19 4.77 -22.30
CA PRO A 81 24.50 4.88 -22.94
C PRO A 81 25.66 5.02 -21.93
N VAL A 82 25.41 5.58 -20.75
CA VAL A 82 26.40 5.73 -19.66
C VAL A 82 26.77 4.38 -19.02
N THR A 83 25.86 3.41 -18.94
CA THR A 83 26.17 2.09 -18.38
C THR A 83 26.92 1.18 -19.36
N ARG A 84 27.08 1.60 -20.62
CA ARG A 84 27.83 0.85 -21.65
C ARG A 84 29.35 0.89 -21.45
N PHE A 85 29.85 1.82 -20.64
CA PHE A 85 31.28 1.93 -20.29
C PHE A 85 31.72 0.96 -19.19
N LEU A 86 30.78 0.28 -18.54
CA LEU A 86 31.08 -0.77 -17.57
C LEU A 86 31.45 -2.06 -18.28
N THR A 87 32.45 -2.77 -17.75
CA THR A 87 32.80 -4.12 -18.20
C THR A 87 31.66 -5.09 -17.92
N GLU A 88 31.60 -6.19 -18.65
CA GLU A 88 30.57 -7.22 -18.43
C GLU A 88 30.63 -7.82 -17.02
N GLN A 89 31.84 -7.95 -16.44
CA GLN A 89 32.03 -8.43 -15.08
C GLN A 89 31.46 -7.43 -14.04
N GLU A 90 31.67 -6.13 -14.23
CA GLU A 90 31.09 -5.09 -13.36
C GLU A 90 29.57 -5.05 -13.48
N LYS A 91 29.04 -5.16 -14.71
CA LYS A 91 27.58 -5.26 -14.92
C LYS A 91 27.02 -6.47 -14.20
N GLN A 92 27.60 -7.66 -14.38
CA GLN A 92 27.15 -8.87 -13.69
C GLN A 92 27.22 -8.73 -12.17
N GLY A 93 28.27 -8.11 -11.63
CA GLY A 93 28.39 -7.85 -10.19
C GLY A 93 27.32 -6.90 -9.65
N ILE A 94 26.91 -5.91 -10.43
CA ILE A 94 25.81 -5.00 -10.09
C ILE A 94 24.45 -5.72 -10.22
N LEU A 95 24.23 -6.42 -11.33
CA LEU A 95 22.99 -7.15 -11.60
C LEU A 95 22.73 -8.24 -10.55
N ALA A 96 23.77 -8.92 -10.06
CA ALA A 96 23.65 -9.92 -8.98
C ALA A 96 23.17 -9.33 -7.64
N GLN A 97 23.35 -8.02 -7.43
CA GLN A 97 22.86 -7.31 -6.25
C GLN A 97 21.46 -6.72 -6.45
N ILE A 98 20.93 -6.75 -7.69
CA ILE A 98 19.59 -6.29 -8.01
C ILE A 98 18.67 -7.50 -7.91
N PRO A 99 17.62 -7.47 -7.06
CA PRO A 99 16.72 -8.61 -6.89
C PRO A 99 16.09 -9.15 -8.18
N LEU A 100 15.92 -8.29 -9.21
CA LEU A 100 15.38 -8.68 -10.51
C LEU A 100 16.44 -9.18 -11.52
N ALA A 101 17.72 -9.23 -11.13
CA ALA A 101 18.85 -9.65 -11.96
C ALA A 101 18.96 -8.95 -13.34
N ARG A 102 18.32 -7.80 -13.51
CA ARG A 102 18.32 -6.98 -14.73
C ARG A 102 18.44 -5.50 -14.42
N SER A 103 18.87 -4.74 -15.42
CA SER A 103 18.77 -3.29 -15.41
C SER A 103 17.32 -2.85 -15.68
N ALA A 104 16.96 -1.69 -15.15
CA ALA A 104 15.76 -0.99 -15.59
C ALA A 104 15.97 -0.44 -17.01
N LEU A 105 14.91 -0.33 -17.79
CA LEU A 105 14.92 0.37 -19.07
C LEU A 105 14.64 1.87 -18.85
N PRO A 106 15.18 2.77 -19.69
CA PRO A 106 14.88 4.20 -19.61
C PRO A 106 13.38 4.50 -19.68
N ARG A 107 12.63 3.70 -20.44
CA ARG A 107 11.16 3.82 -20.54
C ARG A 107 10.47 3.54 -19.21
N GLU A 108 10.95 2.59 -18.41
CA GLU A 108 10.38 2.28 -17.09
C GLU A 108 10.56 3.46 -16.12
N VAL A 109 11.70 4.16 -16.19
CA VAL A 109 11.92 5.39 -15.42
C VAL A 109 11.06 6.54 -15.94
N ALA A 110 10.93 6.67 -17.26
CA ALA A 110 10.12 7.72 -17.89
C ALA A 110 8.62 7.58 -17.58
N GLU A 111 8.09 6.35 -17.50
CA GLU A 111 6.69 6.09 -17.10
C GLU A 111 6.40 6.64 -15.70
N VAL A 112 7.35 6.53 -14.77
CA VAL A 112 7.23 7.07 -13.40
C VAL A 112 7.25 8.59 -13.40
N VAL A 113 8.15 9.19 -14.18
CA VAL A 113 8.21 10.66 -14.34
C VAL A 113 6.91 11.18 -14.95
N ALA A 114 6.38 10.51 -15.98
CA ALA A 114 5.13 10.88 -16.62
C ALA A 114 3.95 10.84 -15.63
N PHE A 115 3.86 9.79 -14.80
CA PHE A 115 2.87 9.70 -13.72
C PHE A 115 3.01 10.85 -12.70
N LEU A 116 4.24 11.19 -12.29
CA LEU A 116 4.46 12.29 -11.35
C LEU A 116 4.07 13.65 -11.94
N CYS A 117 4.18 13.82 -13.26
CA CYS A 117 3.74 15.00 -13.98
C CYS A 117 2.24 15.07 -14.23
N SER A 118 1.50 13.97 -14.05
CA SER A 118 0.09 13.87 -14.41
C SER A 118 -0.86 14.19 -13.24
N PRO A 119 -2.14 14.48 -13.49
CA PRO A 119 -3.13 14.78 -12.44
C PRO A 119 -3.39 13.63 -11.46
N GLU A 120 -3.11 12.38 -11.88
CA GLU A 120 -3.25 11.18 -11.04
C GLU A 120 -2.32 11.22 -9.82
N SER A 121 -1.25 12.01 -9.87
CA SER A 121 -0.35 12.27 -8.74
C SER A 121 -0.62 13.61 -8.05
N SER A 122 -1.79 14.23 -8.24
CA SER A 122 -2.16 15.56 -7.70
C SER A 122 -1.94 15.73 -6.19
N TYR A 123 -1.90 14.65 -5.42
CA TYR A 123 -1.62 14.69 -3.97
C TYR A 123 -0.19 14.28 -3.58
N MET A 124 0.69 14.05 -4.56
CA MET A 124 2.09 13.69 -4.35
C MET A 124 2.97 14.91 -4.52
N THR A 125 3.57 15.37 -3.42
CA THR A 125 4.64 16.37 -3.38
C THR A 125 5.65 15.97 -2.31
N GLY A 126 6.93 16.22 -2.54
CA GLY A 126 8.05 15.82 -1.67
C GLY A 126 8.38 14.33 -1.70
N ALA A 127 7.73 13.54 -2.56
CA ALA A 127 7.89 12.09 -2.61
C ALA A 127 9.20 11.71 -3.32
N ALA A 128 9.85 10.65 -2.81
CA ALA A 128 10.99 10.02 -3.43
C ALA A 128 10.59 8.63 -3.96
N VAL A 129 10.31 8.56 -5.26
CA VAL A 129 9.67 7.41 -5.92
C VAL A 129 10.71 6.55 -6.65
N ASP A 130 10.82 5.30 -6.24
CA ASP A 130 11.46 4.20 -6.97
C ASP A 130 10.40 3.56 -7.90
N GLY A 131 10.76 3.16 -9.12
CA GLY A 131 9.78 2.83 -10.17
C GLY A 131 8.76 1.76 -9.78
N CYS A 132 7.47 2.15 -9.83
CA CYS A 132 6.34 1.41 -9.29
C CYS A 132 5.74 0.44 -10.31
N SER A 133 5.66 -0.84 -9.97
CA SER A 133 4.87 -1.79 -10.75
C SER A 133 4.47 -2.98 -9.88
N LEU A 134 3.16 -3.13 -9.62
CA LEU A 134 2.56 -4.39 -9.15
C LEU A 134 2.18 -5.29 -10.34
N ARG A 135 2.64 -4.98 -11.56
CA ARG A 135 2.37 -5.79 -12.76
C ARG A 135 2.70 -7.25 -12.49
N GLU A 136 1.82 -8.12 -12.96
CA GLU A 136 1.94 -9.59 -12.89
C GLU A 136 1.81 -10.17 -11.46
N ARG A 137 1.59 -9.33 -10.43
CA ARG A 137 1.34 -9.84 -9.07
C ARG A 137 -0.12 -10.26 -8.92
N LEU A 138 -0.34 -11.53 -8.59
CA LEU A 138 -1.65 -12.02 -8.16
C LEU A 138 -1.93 -11.60 -6.72
N ALA A 139 -2.97 -10.78 -6.53
CA ALA A 139 -3.35 -10.17 -5.27
C ALA A 139 -4.74 -10.61 -4.81
N VAL A 140 -4.82 -11.23 -3.63
CA VAL A 140 -6.10 -11.60 -3.00
C VAL A 140 -6.49 -10.55 -1.97
N VAL A 141 -7.69 -9.99 -2.10
CA VAL A 141 -8.24 -9.01 -1.15
C VAL A 141 -9.51 -9.59 -0.52
N THR A 142 -9.46 -9.92 0.77
CA THR A 142 -10.65 -10.39 1.50
C THR A 142 -11.52 -9.23 1.93
N GLY A 143 -12.85 -9.40 1.92
CA GLY A 143 -13.78 -8.30 2.16
C GLY A 143 -13.73 -7.27 1.02
N GLY A 144 -13.36 -7.71 -0.18
CA GLY A 144 -13.18 -6.86 -1.35
C GLY A 144 -14.48 -6.17 -1.81
N GLY A 145 -15.65 -6.71 -1.45
CA GLY A 145 -16.95 -6.08 -1.66
C GLY A 145 -17.28 -4.95 -0.67
N GLY A 146 -16.49 -4.81 0.39
CA GLY A 146 -16.65 -3.76 1.40
C GLY A 146 -16.05 -2.42 0.99
N ASN A 147 -16.39 -1.35 1.69
CA ASN A 147 -15.98 0.03 1.37
C ASN A 147 -14.45 0.20 1.20
N VAL A 148 -13.66 -0.26 2.18
CA VAL A 148 -12.19 -0.19 2.12
C VAL A 148 -11.61 -1.25 1.19
N GLY A 149 -12.17 -2.46 1.20
CA GLY A 149 -11.74 -3.55 0.34
C GLY A 149 -11.86 -3.20 -1.14
N LYS A 150 -12.98 -2.58 -1.55
CA LYS A 150 -13.17 -2.07 -2.91
C LYS A 150 -12.07 -1.09 -3.29
N ALA A 151 -11.81 -0.09 -2.46
CA ALA A 151 -10.79 0.91 -2.77
C ALA A 151 -9.39 0.28 -2.88
N ILE A 152 -9.09 -0.74 -2.06
CA ILE A 152 -7.86 -1.52 -2.19
C ILE A 152 -7.83 -2.28 -3.53
N CYS A 153 -8.92 -2.95 -3.92
CA CYS A 153 -9.02 -3.62 -5.21
C CYS A 153 -8.79 -2.65 -6.38
N ASP A 154 -9.45 -1.49 -6.36
CA ASP A 154 -9.33 -0.45 -7.38
C ASP A 154 -7.85 0.00 -7.51
N VAL A 155 -7.21 0.39 -6.40
CA VAL A 155 -5.82 0.90 -6.42
C VAL A 155 -4.81 -0.18 -6.80
N LEU A 156 -4.98 -1.42 -6.36
CA LEU A 156 -4.10 -2.53 -6.75
C LEU A 156 -4.22 -2.82 -8.24
N ALA A 157 -5.43 -2.82 -8.80
CA ALA A 157 -5.67 -3.01 -10.23
C ALA A 157 -5.12 -1.85 -11.07
N GLU A 158 -5.34 -0.60 -10.64
CA GLU A 158 -4.75 0.60 -11.27
C GLU A 158 -3.21 0.52 -11.33
N ARG A 159 -2.58 -0.10 -10.32
CA ARG A 159 -1.12 -0.31 -10.26
C ARG A 159 -0.64 -1.59 -10.96
N GLY A 160 -1.53 -2.29 -11.66
CA GLY A 160 -1.23 -3.43 -12.51
C GLY A 160 -1.31 -4.81 -11.85
N ALA A 161 -1.75 -4.91 -10.59
CA ALA A 161 -1.93 -6.20 -9.93
C ALA A 161 -3.14 -6.96 -10.51
N HIS A 162 -3.08 -8.28 -10.50
CA HIS A 162 -4.20 -9.14 -10.87
C HIS A 162 -5.00 -9.40 -9.61
N VAL A 163 -6.11 -8.67 -9.45
CA VAL A 163 -6.92 -8.70 -8.23
C VAL A 163 -7.94 -9.84 -8.23
N ILE A 164 -7.91 -10.62 -7.15
CA ILE A 164 -8.98 -11.52 -6.72
C ILE A 164 -9.80 -10.79 -5.66
N VAL A 165 -11.03 -10.43 -6.02
CA VAL A 165 -12.00 -9.82 -5.11
C VAL A 165 -12.67 -10.95 -4.33
N ALA A 166 -12.23 -11.19 -3.10
CA ALA A 166 -12.73 -12.26 -2.26
C ALA A 166 -13.70 -11.70 -1.20
N ASP A 167 -14.92 -12.21 -1.13
CA ASP A 167 -15.92 -11.78 -0.15
C ASP A 167 -16.86 -12.93 0.22
N ILE A 168 -17.48 -12.87 1.40
CA ILE A 168 -18.53 -13.84 1.76
C ILE A 168 -19.80 -13.59 0.94
N ASP A 169 -19.99 -12.34 0.50
CA ASP A 169 -21.06 -11.90 -0.38
C ASP A 169 -20.55 -11.82 -1.83
N LEU A 170 -20.73 -12.91 -2.58
CA LEU A 170 -20.25 -13.02 -3.96
C LEU A 170 -20.78 -11.89 -4.85
N ALA A 171 -22.04 -11.49 -4.68
CA ALA A 171 -22.66 -10.45 -5.50
C ALA A 171 -21.95 -9.08 -5.32
N LYS A 172 -21.50 -8.77 -4.09
CA LYS A 172 -20.69 -7.57 -3.87
C LYS A 172 -19.31 -7.67 -4.50
N ALA A 173 -18.67 -8.84 -4.43
CA ALA A 173 -17.38 -9.07 -5.08
C ALA A 173 -17.48 -8.92 -6.61
N GLU A 174 -18.53 -9.49 -7.22
CA GLU A 174 -18.81 -9.36 -8.66
C GLU A 174 -19.10 -7.92 -9.05
N ALA A 175 -19.87 -7.17 -8.24
CA ALA A 175 -20.11 -5.75 -8.49
C ALA A 175 -18.80 -4.96 -8.52
N VAL A 176 -17.88 -5.20 -7.58
CA VAL A 176 -16.55 -4.54 -7.58
C VAL A 176 -15.74 -4.96 -8.81
N LEU A 177 -15.73 -6.25 -9.15
CA LEU A 177 -15.03 -6.79 -10.32
C LEU A 177 -15.41 -6.05 -11.61
N THR A 178 -16.70 -5.72 -11.81
CA THR A 178 -17.15 -4.98 -13.01
C THR A 178 -16.60 -3.56 -13.12
N THR A 179 -16.10 -2.99 -12.02
CA THR A 179 -15.55 -1.63 -11.98
C THR A 179 -14.04 -1.59 -12.13
N LEU A 180 -13.36 -2.75 -12.06
CA LEU A 180 -11.90 -2.80 -12.16
C LEU A 180 -11.45 -2.55 -13.62
N PRO A 181 -10.30 -1.89 -13.82
CA PRO A 181 -9.75 -1.69 -15.15
C PRO A 181 -9.45 -3.04 -15.82
N ALA A 182 -9.48 -3.07 -17.15
CA ALA A 182 -9.12 -4.27 -17.90
C ALA A 182 -7.65 -4.65 -17.67
N VAL A 183 -7.39 -5.93 -17.43
CA VAL A 183 -6.03 -6.48 -17.31
C VAL A 183 -5.42 -6.61 -18.71
N ARG A 184 -4.11 -6.36 -18.84
CA ARG A 184 -3.37 -6.62 -20.08
C ARG A 184 -2.95 -8.10 -20.13
N ASP A 185 -2.64 -8.60 -21.33
CA ASP A 185 -1.96 -9.90 -21.51
C ASP A 185 -2.76 -11.17 -21.13
N GLY A 186 -4.08 -11.15 -21.33
CA GLY A 186 -4.93 -12.37 -21.31
C GLY A 186 -5.26 -12.94 -19.92
N GLN A 187 -4.72 -12.33 -18.86
CA GLN A 187 -5.13 -12.60 -17.49
C GLN A 187 -6.37 -11.77 -17.12
N ARG A 188 -7.05 -12.12 -16.02
CA ARG A 188 -8.29 -11.45 -15.61
C ARG A 188 -8.37 -11.25 -14.11
N HIS A 189 -9.06 -10.19 -13.70
CA HIS A 189 -9.56 -10.12 -12.33
C HIS A 189 -10.64 -11.19 -12.12
N VAL A 190 -10.82 -11.66 -10.88
CA VAL A 190 -11.83 -12.66 -10.55
C VAL A 190 -12.53 -12.29 -9.24
N ALA A 191 -13.84 -12.52 -9.17
CA ALA A 191 -14.59 -12.46 -7.92
C ALA A 191 -14.78 -13.89 -7.39
N MET A 192 -14.54 -14.09 -6.09
CA MET A 192 -14.68 -15.40 -5.46
C MET A 192 -15.36 -15.30 -4.11
N GLN A 193 -16.23 -16.28 -3.83
CA GLN A 193 -16.85 -16.38 -2.53
C GLN A 193 -15.90 -17.04 -1.52
N VAL A 194 -15.77 -16.47 -0.33
CA VAL A 194 -15.04 -17.11 0.77
C VAL A 194 -15.62 -16.72 2.13
N ASP A 195 -15.83 -17.71 2.99
CA ASP A 195 -15.98 -17.48 4.44
C ASP A 195 -14.62 -17.67 5.10
N ILE A 196 -13.99 -16.57 5.50
CA ILE A 196 -12.65 -16.62 6.09
C ILE A 196 -12.63 -17.29 7.47
N ALA A 197 -13.76 -17.45 8.16
CA ALA A 197 -13.84 -18.12 9.45
C ALA A 197 -13.83 -19.67 9.34
N ASP A 198 -14.08 -20.20 8.14
CA ASP A 198 -14.07 -21.63 7.82
C ASP A 198 -12.79 -22.02 7.08
N SER A 199 -11.99 -22.89 7.69
CA SER A 199 -10.76 -23.39 7.09
C SER A 199 -10.99 -24.15 5.78
N THR A 200 -12.15 -24.81 5.62
CA THR A 200 -12.48 -25.55 4.41
C THR A 200 -12.76 -24.59 3.26
N SER A 201 -13.57 -23.56 3.50
CA SER A 201 -13.81 -22.47 2.54
C SER A 201 -12.50 -21.81 2.09
N VAL A 202 -11.59 -21.50 3.03
CA VAL A 202 -10.27 -20.93 2.71
C VAL A 202 -9.43 -21.89 1.85
N GLN A 203 -9.37 -23.19 2.18
CA GLN A 203 -8.63 -24.16 1.37
C GLN A 203 -9.19 -24.30 -0.05
N ASN A 204 -10.51 -24.27 -0.18
CA ASN A 204 -11.18 -24.31 -1.47
C ASN A 204 -10.84 -23.08 -2.32
N LEU A 205 -10.82 -21.88 -1.73
CA LEU A 205 -10.41 -20.65 -2.41
C LEU A 205 -9.02 -20.80 -3.05
N PHE A 206 -7.99 -21.19 -2.28
CA PHE A 206 -6.62 -21.32 -2.81
C PHE A 206 -6.48 -22.45 -3.82
N SER A 207 -7.21 -23.56 -3.64
CA SER A 207 -7.25 -24.65 -4.63
C SER A 207 -7.83 -24.17 -5.97
N SER A 208 -8.93 -23.41 -5.93
CA SER A 208 -9.54 -22.82 -7.12
C SER A 208 -8.67 -21.74 -7.75
N LEU A 209 -7.98 -20.90 -6.97
CA LEU A 209 -7.04 -19.90 -7.50
C LEU A 209 -5.93 -20.55 -8.32
N LYS A 210 -5.36 -21.64 -7.82
CA LYS A 210 -4.34 -22.41 -8.55
C LYS A 210 -4.86 -22.94 -9.88
N GLN A 211 -6.13 -23.38 -9.94
CA GLN A 211 -6.76 -23.84 -11.18
C GLN A 211 -7.03 -22.71 -12.17
N VAL A 212 -7.46 -21.53 -11.69
CA VAL A 212 -7.88 -20.42 -12.55
C VAL A 212 -6.68 -19.63 -13.09
N HIS A 213 -5.65 -19.39 -12.26
CA HIS A 213 -4.53 -18.52 -12.62
C HIS A 213 -3.23 -19.27 -12.92
N GLY A 214 -3.07 -20.51 -12.44
CA GLY A 214 -1.84 -21.29 -12.64
C GLY A 214 -0.59 -20.72 -11.95
N SER A 215 -0.69 -19.55 -11.32
CA SER A 215 0.39 -18.86 -10.61
C SER A 215 0.05 -18.73 -9.12
N PRO A 216 1.04 -18.79 -8.23
CA PRO A 216 0.83 -18.60 -6.80
C PRO A 216 0.41 -17.15 -6.50
N VAL A 217 -0.29 -16.97 -5.39
CA VAL A 217 -0.58 -15.64 -4.84
C VAL A 217 0.74 -15.00 -4.40
N SER A 218 0.91 -13.71 -4.72
CA SER A 218 2.09 -12.93 -4.30
C SER A 218 1.74 -11.80 -3.33
N VAL A 219 0.46 -11.43 -3.26
CA VAL A 219 -0.05 -10.42 -2.34
C VAL A 219 -1.33 -10.94 -1.68
N LEU A 220 -1.39 -10.91 -0.36
CA LEU A 220 -2.62 -11.08 0.42
C LEU A 220 -2.93 -9.80 1.17
N VAL A 221 -4.15 -9.30 1.03
CA VAL A 221 -4.69 -8.22 1.87
C VAL A 221 -5.88 -8.75 2.67
N ASN A 222 -5.69 -8.88 3.99
CA ASN A 222 -6.76 -9.26 4.90
C ASN A 222 -7.57 -8.02 5.31
N CYS A 223 -8.66 -7.74 4.59
CA CYS A 223 -9.54 -6.59 4.86
C CYS A 223 -10.93 -6.99 5.41
N ALA A 224 -11.35 -8.26 5.26
CA ALA A 224 -12.62 -8.74 5.79
C ALA A 224 -12.70 -8.56 7.32
N ALA A 225 -13.81 -8.02 7.80
CA ALA A 225 -14.09 -7.88 9.22
C ALA A 225 -15.58 -7.61 9.50
N ILE A 226 -16.02 -7.98 10.70
CA ILE A 226 -17.31 -7.61 11.27
C ILE A 226 -17.13 -6.83 12.58
N PHE A 227 -18.07 -5.94 12.89
CA PHE A 227 -18.04 -5.13 14.12
C PHE A 227 -18.64 -5.83 15.34
N GLY A 228 -19.59 -6.76 15.13
CA GLY A 228 -20.39 -7.35 16.20
C GLY A 228 -21.40 -6.38 16.84
N SER A 229 -22.10 -6.87 17.85
CA SER A 229 -23.09 -6.11 18.62
C SER A 229 -22.43 -5.09 19.56
N GLY A 230 -23.19 -4.07 19.97
CA GLY A 230 -22.72 -3.00 20.85
C GLY A 230 -23.32 -3.15 22.24
N THR A 231 -22.60 -3.82 23.13
CA THR A 231 -23.08 -4.23 24.46
C THR A 231 -22.12 -3.78 25.55
N SER A 232 -22.51 -3.80 26.81
CA SER A 232 -21.58 -3.60 27.93
C SER A 232 -20.74 -4.87 28.16
N ILE A 233 -19.68 -4.80 28.97
CA ILE A 233 -18.89 -5.99 29.33
C ILE A 233 -19.74 -7.01 30.09
N LEU A 234 -20.76 -6.54 30.81
CA LEU A 234 -21.67 -7.40 31.59
C LEU A 234 -22.64 -8.16 30.68
N ASP A 235 -22.94 -7.62 29.50
CA ASP A 235 -23.99 -8.12 28.60
C ASP A 235 -23.45 -8.73 27.30
N THR A 236 -22.15 -8.64 27.06
CA THR A 236 -21.54 -9.21 25.84
C THR A 236 -21.55 -10.72 25.96
N SER A 237 -22.41 -11.39 25.20
CA SER A 237 -22.44 -12.85 25.17
C SER A 237 -21.13 -13.42 24.60
N GLU A 238 -20.76 -14.60 25.10
CA GLU A 238 -19.61 -15.34 24.60
C GLU A 238 -19.75 -15.63 23.10
N GLU A 239 -20.94 -16.03 22.64
CA GLU A 239 -21.21 -16.26 21.22
C GLU A 239 -20.95 -15.02 20.36
N SER A 240 -21.42 -13.84 20.79
CA SER A 240 -21.17 -12.60 20.04
C SER A 240 -19.69 -12.22 20.05
N PHE A 241 -18.99 -12.48 21.15
CA PHE A 241 -17.55 -12.24 21.24
C PHE A 241 -16.78 -13.18 20.30
N ASN A 242 -17.03 -14.48 20.42
CA ASN A 242 -16.40 -15.55 19.63
C ASN A 242 -16.62 -15.33 18.14
N ARG A 243 -17.85 -15.02 17.70
CA ARG A 243 -18.13 -14.74 16.29
C ARG A 243 -17.25 -13.64 15.71
N VAL A 244 -17.04 -12.54 16.44
CA VAL A 244 -16.19 -11.43 15.97
C VAL A 244 -14.73 -11.83 15.95
N VAL A 245 -14.26 -12.57 16.96
CA VAL A 245 -12.88 -13.07 17.02
C VAL A 245 -12.62 -14.10 15.92
N ASP A 246 -13.56 -14.99 15.66
CA ASP A 246 -13.48 -16.03 14.63
C ASP A 246 -13.33 -15.43 13.24
N VAL A 247 -14.15 -14.45 12.89
CA VAL A 247 -14.05 -13.79 11.58
C VAL A 247 -12.79 -12.91 11.52
N ASN A 248 -12.62 -11.99 12.47
CA ASN A 248 -11.59 -10.95 12.32
C ASN A 248 -10.18 -11.47 12.58
N LEU A 249 -9.97 -12.28 13.62
CA LEU A 249 -8.64 -12.72 14.04
C LEU A 249 -8.30 -14.10 13.50
N LYS A 250 -9.11 -15.11 13.82
CA LYS A 250 -8.88 -16.48 13.33
C LYS A 250 -8.95 -16.51 11.80
N GLY A 251 -9.91 -15.81 11.18
CA GLY A 251 -9.99 -15.76 9.73
C GLY A 251 -8.80 -15.09 9.06
N THR A 252 -8.27 -14.00 9.63
CA THR A 252 -7.00 -13.39 9.18
C THR A 252 -5.85 -14.38 9.29
N PHE A 253 -5.78 -15.16 10.39
CA PHE A 253 -4.78 -16.22 10.55
C PHE A 253 -4.91 -17.32 9.49
N LEU A 254 -6.12 -17.83 9.24
CA LEU A 254 -6.36 -18.89 8.26
C LEU A 254 -5.97 -18.46 6.85
N MET A 255 -6.39 -17.27 6.43
CA MET A 255 -6.02 -16.70 5.13
C MET A 255 -4.52 -16.48 5.01
N THR A 256 -3.88 -15.94 6.06
CA THR A 256 -2.42 -15.73 6.09
C THR A 256 -1.67 -17.04 5.99
N GLN A 257 -2.08 -18.07 6.74
CA GLN A 257 -1.46 -19.39 6.69
C GLN A 257 -1.59 -20.02 5.30
N ALA A 258 -2.78 -19.95 4.69
CA ALA A 258 -3.02 -20.51 3.36
C ALA A 258 -2.20 -19.78 2.29
N ALA A 259 -2.18 -18.44 2.31
CA ALA A 259 -1.37 -17.65 1.39
C ALA A 259 0.13 -17.90 1.56
N ALA A 260 0.63 -17.98 2.80
CA ALA A 260 2.04 -18.29 3.05
C ALA A 260 2.41 -19.67 2.51
N ARG A 261 1.56 -20.69 2.70
CA ARG A 261 1.78 -22.02 2.12
C ARG A 261 1.80 -21.98 0.59
N ASP A 262 0.88 -21.25 -0.03
CA ASP A 262 0.82 -21.10 -1.49
C ASP A 262 2.04 -20.36 -2.03
N MET A 263 2.43 -19.25 -1.40
CA MET A 263 3.64 -18.48 -1.72
C MET A 263 4.89 -19.35 -1.64
N LEU A 264 5.07 -20.12 -0.56
CA LEU A 264 6.24 -20.97 -0.38
C LEU A 264 6.25 -22.14 -1.38
N ALA A 265 5.11 -22.78 -1.60
CA ALA A 265 4.99 -23.88 -2.57
C ALA A 265 5.21 -23.41 -4.02
N GLY A 266 4.89 -22.15 -4.32
CA GLY A 266 5.14 -21.51 -5.60
C GLY A 266 6.46 -20.73 -5.67
N GLU A 267 7.35 -20.88 -4.68
CA GLU A 267 8.67 -20.23 -4.62
C GLU A 267 8.64 -18.70 -4.76
N VAL A 268 7.59 -18.06 -4.25
CA VAL A 268 7.43 -16.60 -4.28
C VAL A 268 8.43 -15.94 -3.34
N THR A 269 9.41 -15.23 -3.89
CA THR A 269 10.50 -14.56 -3.14
C THR A 269 10.22 -13.11 -2.78
N GLN A 270 9.08 -12.56 -3.21
CA GLN A 270 8.66 -11.19 -2.90
C GLN A 270 7.21 -11.13 -2.40
N GLY A 271 6.83 -12.12 -1.61
CA GLY A 271 5.48 -12.25 -1.06
C GLY A 271 5.15 -11.12 -0.08
N VAL A 272 3.89 -10.70 -0.06
CA VAL A 272 3.43 -9.67 0.89
C VAL A 272 2.10 -10.04 1.49
N VAL A 273 2.00 -9.88 2.82
CA VAL A 273 0.75 -9.91 3.57
C VAL A 273 0.52 -8.52 4.18
N VAL A 274 -0.66 -7.95 3.95
CA VAL A 274 -1.10 -6.71 4.60
C VAL A 274 -2.39 -6.98 5.37
N ASN A 275 -2.36 -6.72 6.67
CA ASN A 275 -3.51 -6.91 7.56
C ASN A 275 -4.18 -5.57 7.87
N ILE A 276 -5.48 -5.45 7.62
CA ILE A 276 -6.24 -4.27 8.02
C ILE A 276 -6.69 -4.45 9.48
N SER A 277 -5.99 -3.79 10.39
CA SER A 277 -6.37 -3.65 11.79
C SER A 277 -7.27 -2.41 11.95
N SER A 278 -7.12 -1.64 13.03
CA SER A 278 -7.83 -0.40 13.30
C SER A 278 -7.11 0.39 14.38
N LEU A 279 -7.23 1.72 14.36
CA LEU A 279 -6.74 2.58 15.43
C LEU A 279 -7.33 2.22 16.81
N VAL A 280 -8.54 1.64 16.84
CA VAL A 280 -9.16 1.19 18.10
C VAL A 280 -8.41 0.05 18.77
N ALA A 281 -7.49 -0.62 18.06
CA ALA A 281 -6.57 -1.58 18.66
C ALA A 281 -5.65 -0.94 19.70
N LYS A 282 -5.37 0.37 19.58
CA LYS A 282 -4.56 1.14 20.55
C LYS A 282 -5.42 1.90 21.55
N THR A 283 -6.53 2.47 21.09
CA THR A 283 -7.32 3.44 21.87
C THR A 283 -8.53 2.81 22.57
N GLY A 284 -8.95 1.61 22.14
CA GLY A 284 -10.18 0.97 22.58
C GLY A 284 -11.44 1.59 21.94
N PHE A 285 -12.57 0.91 22.10
CA PHE A 285 -13.87 1.39 21.66
C PHE A 285 -14.97 0.84 22.57
N LYS A 286 -15.58 1.72 23.36
CA LYS A 286 -16.64 1.36 24.31
C LYS A 286 -17.73 0.51 23.63
N GLY A 287 -17.99 -0.65 24.22
CA GLY A 287 -18.99 -1.61 23.79
C GLY A 287 -18.63 -2.45 22.57
N ARG A 288 -17.35 -2.47 22.16
CA ARG A 288 -16.85 -3.24 21.01
C ARG A 288 -15.75 -4.23 21.42
N TYR A 289 -16.01 -5.03 22.47
CA TYR A 289 -14.99 -5.88 23.10
C TYR A 289 -14.35 -6.88 22.12
N GLY A 290 -15.15 -7.70 21.43
CA GLY A 290 -14.63 -8.68 20.46
C GLY A 290 -13.90 -8.00 19.28
N TYR A 291 -14.40 -6.85 18.81
CA TYR A 291 -13.78 -6.11 17.72
C TYR A 291 -12.40 -5.56 18.12
N VAL A 292 -12.32 -4.84 19.25
CA VAL A 292 -11.06 -4.28 19.77
C VAL A 292 -10.05 -5.40 20.03
N ALA A 293 -10.48 -6.48 20.72
CA ALA A 293 -9.62 -7.63 21.00
C ALA A 293 -9.09 -8.26 19.70
N SER A 294 -9.95 -8.48 18.70
CA SER A 294 -9.55 -9.07 17.42
C SER A 294 -8.57 -8.17 16.65
N LYS A 295 -8.79 -6.85 16.60
CA LYS A 295 -7.93 -5.90 15.88
C LYS A 295 -6.58 -5.70 16.57
N ALA A 296 -6.55 -5.70 17.91
CA ALA A 296 -5.30 -5.77 18.67
C ALA A 296 -4.55 -7.09 18.44
N GLY A 297 -5.26 -8.21 18.42
CA GLY A 297 -4.71 -9.53 18.10
C GLY A 297 -4.06 -9.58 16.71
N ILE A 298 -4.65 -8.92 15.71
CA ILE A 298 -4.07 -8.81 14.36
C ILE A 298 -2.70 -8.13 14.38
N VAL A 299 -2.48 -7.13 15.24
CA VAL A 299 -1.16 -6.48 15.37
C VAL A 299 -0.12 -7.46 15.91
N GLY A 300 -0.49 -8.25 16.93
CA GLY A 300 0.37 -9.32 17.45
C GLY A 300 0.68 -10.39 16.40
N LEU A 301 -0.36 -10.90 15.73
CA LEU A 301 -0.24 -11.86 14.63
C LEU A 301 0.70 -11.36 13.52
N THR A 302 0.55 -10.10 13.11
CA THR A 302 1.39 -9.48 12.07
C THR A 302 2.87 -9.52 12.45
N LYS A 303 3.20 -9.14 13.68
CA LYS A 303 4.59 -9.16 14.18
C LYS A 303 5.16 -10.57 14.19
N THR A 304 4.38 -11.54 14.64
CA THR A 304 4.82 -12.96 14.67
C THR A 304 5.03 -13.52 13.27
N VAL A 305 4.09 -13.27 12.34
CA VAL A 305 4.22 -13.72 10.94
C VAL A 305 5.42 -13.07 10.25
N ALA A 306 5.68 -11.79 10.53
CA ALA A 306 6.84 -11.10 10.00
C ALA A 306 8.16 -11.75 10.45
N LEU A 307 8.26 -12.17 11.71
CA LEU A 307 9.44 -12.87 12.22
C LEU A 307 9.59 -14.26 11.58
N ASP A 308 8.49 -14.99 11.38
CA ASP A 308 8.50 -16.36 10.88
C ASP A 308 8.77 -16.47 9.36
N LEU A 309 8.46 -15.43 8.59
CA LEU A 309 8.54 -15.49 7.12
C LEU A 309 9.56 -14.53 6.48
N ALA A 310 10.24 -13.69 7.26
CA ALA A 310 11.20 -12.72 6.73
C ALA A 310 12.37 -13.39 5.98
N ASP A 311 12.92 -14.48 6.51
CA ASP A 311 14.01 -15.25 5.89
C ASP A 311 13.57 -16.01 4.62
N LYS A 312 12.25 -16.16 4.42
CA LYS A 312 11.62 -16.75 3.23
C LYS A 312 11.23 -15.72 2.18
N GLY A 313 11.57 -14.44 2.36
CA GLY A 313 11.26 -13.38 1.40
C GLY A 313 9.81 -12.89 1.43
N ILE A 314 9.05 -13.18 2.49
CA ILE A 314 7.67 -12.73 2.65
C ILE A 314 7.60 -11.67 3.75
N ARG A 315 7.00 -10.52 3.43
CA ARG A 315 6.80 -9.42 4.38
C ARG A 315 5.38 -9.44 4.92
N CYS A 316 5.19 -9.07 6.17
CA CYS A 316 3.87 -8.95 6.79
C CYS A 316 3.74 -7.64 7.56
N ASN A 317 2.78 -6.81 7.21
CA ASN A 317 2.55 -5.52 7.87
C ASN A 317 1.06 -5.31 8.19
N ALA A 318 0.78 -4.41 9.13
CA ALA A 318 -0.58 -4.01 9.47
C ALA A 318 -0.81 -2.53 9.13
N VAL A 319 -2.00 -2.23 8.65
CA VAL A 319 -2.52 -0.86 8.53
C VAL A 319 -3.62 -0.68 9.58
N LEU A 320 -3.57 0.42 10.31
CA LEU A 320 -4.50 0.78 11.38
C LEU A 320 -5.24 2.05 10.95
N PRO A 321 -6.35 1.92 10.19
CA PRO A 321 -7.13 3.07 9.83
C PRO A 321 -7.83 3.69 11.05
N GLY A 322 -7.92 5.01 11.05
CA GLY A 322 -8.81 5.78 11.90
C GLY A 322 -10.24 5.79 11.36
N MET A 323 -10.95 6.90 11.55
CA MET A 323 -12.30 7.03 11.00
C MET A 323 -12.28 7.23 9.48
N ILE A 324 -12.88 6.29 8.76
CA ILE A 324 -13.00 6.33 7.29
C ILE A 324 -14.43 6.71 6.90
N HIS A 325 -14.56 7.53 5.87
CA HIS A 325 -15.82 7.85 5.23
C HIS A 325 -16.47 6.58 4.67
N SER A 326 -17.75 6.37 4.98
CA SER A 326 -18.54 5.26 4.45
C SER A 326 -19.72 5.81 3.64
N PRO A 327 -19.94 5.33 2.40
CA PRO A 327 -21.11 5.71 1.61
C PRO A 327 -22.42 5.10 2.17
N VAL A 328 -22.32 4.14 3.10
CA VAL A 328 -23.51 3.54 3.73
C VAL A 328 -24.09 4.52 4.76
N PRO A 329 -25.39 4.89 4.67
CA PRO A 329 -26.05 5.86 5.55
C PRO A 329 -26.00 5.53 7.06
N ARG A 330 -25.67 4.28 7.41
CA ARG A 330 -25.64 3.76 8.79
C ARG A 330 -24.69 4.51 9.74
N VAL A 331 -23.77 5.31 9.23
CA VAL A 331 -22.85 6.10 10.06
C VAL A 331 -23.14 7.59 9.94
N SER A 332 -23.46 8.12 8.75
CA SER A 332 -23.71 9.55 8.55
C SER A 332 -25.09 10.02 9.03
N GLU A 333 -26.11 9.16 9.04
CA GLU A 333 -27.48 9.53 9.47
C GLU A 333 -27.77 9.20 10.94
N PHE A 334 -27.02 8.28 11.57
CA PHE A 334 -27.19 7.94 12.99
C PHE A 334 -26.47 8.88 13.96
N PHE A 335 -25.62 9.76 13.44
CA PHE A 335 -25.00 10.79 14.24
C PHE A 335 -25.77 12.09 14.05
N THR A 336 -26.36 12.58 15.14
CA THR A 336 -26.85 13.96 15.19
C THR A 336 -25.72 14.91 14.74
N LYS A 337 -26.07 16.09 14.23
CA LYS A 337 -25.07 17.09 13.82
C LYS A 337 -24.05 17.34 14.94
N GLU A 338 -24.48 17.38 16.20
CA GLU A 338 -23.58 17.54 17.34
C GLU A 338 -22.61 16.36 17.49
N ARG A 339 -23.08 15.11 17.34
CA ARG A 339 -22.24 13.91 17.48
C ARG A 339 -21.23 13.80 16.34
N ARG A 340 -21.61 14.18 15.12
CA ARG A 340 -20.68 14.29 13.99
C ARG A 340 -19.62 15.36 14.26
N GLN A 341 -20.02 16.54 14.70
CA GLN A 341 -19.10 17.65 14.98
C GLN A 341 -18.15 17.33 16.12
N LYS A 342 -18.63 16.63 17.16
CA LYS A 342 -17.80 16.10 18.26
C LYS A 342 -16.77 15.08 17.77
N MET A 343 -17.15 14.15 16.89
CA MET A 343 -16.18 13.21 16.31
C MET A 343 -15.14 13.93 15.46
N LEU A 344 -15.55 14.88 14.62
CA LEU A 344 -14.61 15.67 13.81
C LEU A 344 -13.65 16.49 14.67
N SER A 345 -14.08 16.97 15.85
CA SER A 345 -13.19 17.67 16.80
C SER A 345 -12.08 16.79 17.37
N TRP A 346 -12.22 15.47 17.30
CA TRP A 346 -11.17 14.51 17.70
C TRP A 346 -10.20 14.18 16.57
N LEU A 347 -10.49 14.61 15.33
CA LEU A 347 -9.64 14.38 14.17
C LEU A 347 -8.87 15.67 13.88
N PRO A 348 -7.54 15.71 14.04
CA PRO A 348 -6.75 16.92 13.75
C PRO A 348 -6.92 17.43 12.31
N LEU A 349 -7.12 16.55 11.33
CA LEU A 349 -7.41 16.94 9.95
C LEU A 349 -8.86 17.41 9.72
N GLY A 350 -9.72 17.41 10.74
CA GLY A 350 -11.10 17.92 10.68
C GLY A 350 -12.05 17.15 9.74
N ARG A 351 -11.62 16.01 9.19
CA ARG A 351 -12.40 15.18 8.26
C ARG A 351 -12.12 13.68 8.44
N PHE A 352 -13.05 12.87 7.98
CA PHE A 352 -12.83 11.43 7.82
C PHE A 352 -11.85 11.15 6.67
N ALA A 353 -11.10 10.05 6.79
CA ALA A 353 -10.27 9.54 5.71
C ALA A 353 -11.15 8.99 4.58
N GLN A 354 -10.77 9.18 3.33
CA GLN A 354 -11.35 8.48 2.20
C GLN A 354 -10.82 7.03 2.17
N PRO A 355 -11.63 6.05 1.73
CA PRO A 355 -11.16 4.67 1.57
C PRO A 355 -9.88 4.55 0.73
N ARG A 356 -9.75 5.38 -0.31
CA ARG A 356 -8.57 5.44 -1.18
C ARG A 356 -7.29 5.81 -0.42
N GLU A 357 -7.36 6.67 0.59
CA GLU A 357 -6.19 7.06 1.40
C GLU A 357 -5.62 5.87 2.20
N VAL A 358 -6.47 4.91 2.59
CA VAL A 358 -6.01 3.65 3.19
C VAL A 358 -5.46 2.72 2.11
N ALA A 359 -6.15 2.63 0.97
CA ALA A 359 -5.75 1.79 -0.15
C ALA A 359 -4.37 2.15 -0.72
N ASP A 360 -4.03 3.44 -0.80
CA ASP A 360 -2.71 3.88 -1.26
C ASP A 360 -1.57 3.44 -0.34
N VAL A 361 -1.79 3.43 0.97
CA VAL A 361 -0.82 2.90 1.95
C VAL A 361 -0.69 1.39 1.81
N VAL A 362 -1.81 0.68 1.64
CA VAL A 362 -1.81 -0.77 1.39
C VAL A 362 -1.02 -1.09 0.14
N ALA A 363 -1.27 -0.38 -0.96
CA ALA A 363 -0.59 -0.59 -2.22
C ALA A 363 0.93 -0.34 -2.13
N PHE A 364 1.35 0.69 -1.39
CA PHE A 364 2.77 0.91 -1.06
C PHE A 364 3.37 -0.24 -0.24
N LEU A 365 2.63 -0.81 0.70
CA LEU A 365 3.09 -1.97 1.46
C LEU A 365 3.18 -3.23 0.61
N CYS A 366 2.29 -3.39 -0.37
CA CYS A 366 2.30 -4.50 -1.33
C CYS A 366 3.46 -4.40 -2.34
N SER A 367 4.08 -3.23 -2.48
CA SER A 367 5.04 -2.97 -3.54
C SER A 367 6.51 -3.11 -3.07
N PRO A 368 7.48 -3.27 -4.00
CA PRO A 368 8.91 -3.39 -3.66
C PRO A 368 9.51 -2.21 -2.88
N GLU A 369 8.89 -1.05 -2.95
CA GLU A 369 9.27 0.21 -2.30
C GLU A 369 9.24 0.09 -0.76
N SER A 370 8.45 -0.83 -0.22
CA SER A 370 8.40 -1.15 1.20
C SER A 370 9.23 -2.39 1.56
N SER A 371 10.22 -2.77 0.74
CA SER A 371 11.05 -3.98 0.90
C SER A 371 11.72 -4.14 2.28
N TYR A 372 11.97 -3.04 3.01
CA TYR A 372 12.53 -3.07 4.36
C TYR A 372 11.49 -2.91 5.48
N MET A 373 10.20 -2.92 5.14
CA MET A 373 9.10 -2.82 6.08
C MET A 373 8.46 -4.19 6.24
N THR A 374 8.64 -4.77 7.42
CA THR A 374 7.97 -5.98 7.88
C THR A 374 7.76 -5.88 9.38
N GLY A 375 6.67 -6.44 9.90
CA GLY A 375 6.28 -6.41 11.31
C GLY A 375 5.78 -5.06 11.81
N THR A 376 5.58 -4.07 10.94
CA THR A 376 5.11 -2.74 11.34
C THR A 376 3.58 -2.64 11.39
N ALA A 377 3.09 -1.73 12.23
CA ALA A 377 1.70 -1.35 12.35
C ALA A 377 1.59 0.15 12.04
N ILE A 378 1.08 0.49 10.85
CA ILE A 378 1.07 1.85 10.32
C ILE A 378 -0.30 2.48 10.53
N GLU A 379 -0.33 3.64 11.15
CA GLU A 379 -1.57 4.36 11.41
C GLU A 379 -1.94 5.27 10.24
N VAL A 380 -3.18 5.16 9.78
CA VAL A 380 -3.79 6.06 8.79
C VAL A 380 -4.96 6.76 9.46
N ALA A 381 -4.62 7.69 10.35
CA ALA A 381 -5.53 8.20 11.38
C ALA A 381 -5.72 9.73 11.39
N GLY A 382 -5.17 10.45 10.41
CA GLY A 382 -5.35 11.91 10.29
C GLY A 382 -4.91 12.70 11.53
N GLY A 383 -3.85 12.23 12.21
CA GLY A 383 -3.32 12.83 13.44
C GLY A 383 -3.96 12.34 14.74
N SER A 384 -4.97 11.46 14.69
CA SER A 384 -5.66 10.94 15.88
C SER A 384 -4.84 9.87 16.66
N SER A 385 -3.55 9.75 16.33
CA SER A 385 -2.61 8.81 16.94
C SER A 385 -2.23 9.29 18.34
N SER A 386 -2.51 8.46 19.35
CA SER A 386 -1.93 8.62 20.70
C SER A 386 -0.53 8.01 20.76
#